data_AF-A0A538MDI6-F1
#
_entry.id   AF-A0A538MDI6-F1
#
_cell.length_a   1.000
_cell.length_b   1.000
_cell.length_c   1.000
_cell.angle_alpha   90.00
_cell.angle_beta   90.00
_cell.angle_gamma   90.00
#
_symmetry.space_group_name_H-M   'P 1'
#
loop_
_entity.id
_entity.type
_entity.pdbx_description
1 polymer ?
#
loop_
_entity_poly.entity_id
_entity_poly.type
_entity_poly.pdbx_seq_one_letter_code
_entity_poly.pdbx_strand_id
1 'polypeptide(L)' 'MDQWLAQARDELARVSGIPAERLELDDEDVRALLDLARVAAHDSGERTNAPLLCYLVGRAQEGASLDELADAVRRSTS' A
#
# COMPACT_ATOMS: atom_id res chain seq x y z
N MET A 1 3.43 11.80 -6.49
CA MET A 1 2.00 11.77 -6.10
C MET A 1 1.23 12.89 -6.83
N ASP A 2 -0.03 12.68 -7.23
CA ASP A 2 -0.84 13.76 -7.82
C ASP A 2 -1.40 14.72 -6.74
N GLN A 3 -2.01 15.83 -7.17
CA GLN A 3 -2.51 16.87 -6.25
C GLN A 3 -3.63 16.35 -5.34
N TRP A 4 -4.50 15.48 -5.85
CA TRP A 4 -5.64 14.98 -5.09
C TRP A 4 -5.15 14.07 -3.97
N LEU A 5 -4.24 13.14 -4.28
CA LEU A 5 -3.70 12.19 -3.31
C LEU A 5 -2.80 12.88 -2.28
N ALA A 6 -2.06 13.94 -2.66
CA ALA A 6 -1.31 14.76 -1.71
C ALA A 6 -2.23 15.45 -0.69
N GLN A 7 -3.38 16.00 -1.13
CA GLN A 7 -4.36 16.59 -0.22
C GLN A 7 -4.98 15.55 0.74
N ALA A 8 -5.29 14.36 0.22
CA ALA A 8 -5.78 13.26 1.04
C ALA A 8 -4.75 12.84 2.10
N ARG A 9 -3.48 12.71 1.72
CA ARG A 9 -2.37 12.42 2.64
C ARG A 9 -2.28 13.45 3.76
N ASP A 10 -2.36 14.74 3.44
CA ASP A 10 -2.25 15.80 4.44
C ASP A 10 -3.42 15.77 5.44
N GLU A 11 -4.64 15.48 4.98
CA GLU A 11 -5.80 15.31 5.85
C GLU A 11 -5.69 14.06 6.74
N LEU A 12 -5.18 12.95 6.18
CA LEU A 12 -4.89 11.74 6.95
C LEU A 12 -3.81 11.97 8.01
N ALA A 13 -2.74 12.69 7.67
CA ALA A 13 -1.69 13.09 8.61
C ALA A 13 -2.28 13.89 9.77
N ARG A 14 -3.14 14.87 9.45
CA ARG A 14 -3.81 15.73 10.43
C ARG A 14 -4.69 14.94 11.40
N VAL A 15 -5.46 13.97 10.92
CA VAL A 15 -6.39 13.18 11.75
C VAL A 15 -5.69 12.08 12.54
N SER A 16 -4.69 11.42 11.95
CA SER A 16 -3.95 10.32 12.58
C SER A 16 -2.85 10.77 13.53
N GLY A 17 -2.36 12.01 13.39
CA GLY A 17 -1.17 12.50 14.09
C GLY A 17 0.14 11.94 13.53
N ILE A 18 0.11 11.16 12.44
CA ILE A 18 1.30 10.69 11.74
C ILE A 18 1.84 11.84 10.89
N PRO A 19 3.16 12.17 10.96
CA PRO A 19 3.76 13.19 10.09
C PRO A 19 3.54 12.87 8.61
N ALA A 20 3.24 13.89 7.80
CA ALA A 20 2.98 13.71 6.37
C ALA A 20 4.17 13.07 5.63
N GLU A 21 5.39 13.33 6.09
CA GLU A 21 6.63 12.74 5.56
C GLU A 21 6.69 11.22 5.74
N ARG A 22 5.99 10.67 6.74
CA ARG A 22 5.85 9.22 6.93
C ARG A 22 4.73 8.60 6.10
N LEU A 23 3.87 9.43 5.51
CA LEU A 23 2.81 9.01 4.59
C LEU A 23 3.16 9.32 3.13
N GLU A 24 4.33 9.89 2.87
CA GLU A 24 4.84 10.07 1.51
C GLU A 24 5.10 8.72 0.87
N LEU A 25 4.80 8.63 -0.43
CA LEU A 25 5.07 7.47 -1.25
C LEU A 25 5.98 7.93 -2.38
N ASP A 26 7.16 7.33 -2.47
CA ASP A 26 8.02 7.51 -3.62
C ASP A 26 7.53 6.68 -4.83
N ASP A 27 8.18 6.86 -5.97
CA ASP A 27 7.77 6.17 -7.19
C ASP A 27 7.98 4.64 -7.11
N GLU A 28 8.87 4.16 -6.26
CA GLU A 28 9.12 2.73 -6.05
C GLU A 28 8.01 2.12 -5.21
N ASP A 29 7.66 2.76 -4.09
CA ASP A 29 6.54 2.38 -3.23
C ASP A 29 5.22 2.33 -4.01
N VAL A 30 4.96 3.35 -4.84
CA VAL A 30 3.76 3.40 -5.68
C VAL A 30 3.73 2.20 -6.64
N ARG A 31 4.85 1.88 -7.29
CA ARG A 31 4.91 0.73 -8.22
C ARG A 31 4.70 -0.59 -7.48
N ALA A 32 5.31 -0.77 -6.32
CA ALA A 32 5.16 -1.98 -5.52
C ALA A 32 3.71 -2.17 -5.04
N LEU A 33 3.07 -1.12 -4.51
CA LEU A 33 1.67 -1.18 -4.08
C LEU A 33 0.70 -1.47 -5.23
N LEU A 34 0.91 -0.86 -6.40
CA LEU A 34 0.09 -1.12 -7.58
C LEU A 34 0.28 -2.54 -8.13
N ASP A 35 1.50 -3.09 -8.07
CA ASP A 35 1.77 -4.48 -8.45
C ASP A 35 1.07 -5.45 -7.49
N LEU A 36 1.13 -5.21 -6.18
CA LEU A 36 0.41 -6.03 -5.19
C LEU A 36 -1.10 -5.98 -5.38
N ALA A 37 -1.66 -4.79 -5.59
CA ALA A 37 -3.08 -4.63 -5.90
C ALA A 37 -3.48 -5.41 -7.16
N ARG A 38 -2.64 -5.36 -8.21
CA ARG A 38 -2.83 -6.12 -9.44
C ARG A 38 -2.81 -7.63 -9.18
N VAL A 39 -1.81 -8.13 -8.46
CA VAL A 39 -1.70 -9.56 -8.09
C VAL A 39 -2.94 -10.01 -7.34
N ALA A 40 -3.34 -9.29 -6.28
CA ALA A 40 -4.52 -9.65 -5.50
C ALA A 40 -5.81 -9.70 -6.33
N ALA A 41 -6.05 -8.72 -7.21
CA ALA A 41 -7.25 -8.71 -8.04
C ALA A 41 -7.29 -9.85 -9.07
N HIS A 42 -6.16 -10.22 -9.65
CA HIS A 42 -6.10 -11.25 -10.69
C HIS A 42 -6.05 -12.66 -10.10
N ASP A 43 -5.14 -12.91 -9.15
CA ASP A 43 -4.88 -14.25 -8.63
C ASP A 43 -6.05 -14.76 -7.77
N SER A 44 -6.72 -13.85 -7.04
CA SER A 44 -7.86 -14.24 -6.23
C SER A 44 -9.19 -14.30 -7.01
N GLY A 45 -9.22 -13.79 -8.25
CA GLY A 45 -10.45 -13.63 -9.04
C GLY A 45 -11.44 -12.57 -8.50
N GLU A 46 -11.09 -11.84 -7.43
CA GLU A 46 -12.00 -10.93 -6.71
C GLU A 46 -11.38 -9.54 -6.61
N ARG A 47 -11.91 -8.58 -7.38
CA ARG A 47 -11.37 -7.21 -7.44
C ARG A 47 -11.36 -6.49 -6.10
N THR A 48 -12.20 -6.90 -5.15
CA THR A 48 -12.27 -6.38 -3.78
C THR A 48 -11.02 -6.68 -2.98
N ASN A 49 -10.25 -7.71 -3.34
CA ASN A 49 -9.05 -8.09 -2.60
C ASN A 49 -7.88 -7.12 -2.83
N ALA A 50 -7.86 -6.36 -3.94
CA ALA A 50 -6.84 -5.35 -4.18
C ALA A 50 -6.77 -4.27 -3.06
N PRO A 51 -7.85 -3.50 -2.78
CA PRO A 51 -7.81 -2.50 -1.71
C PRO A 51 -7.66 -3.14 -0.32
N LEU A 52 -8.22 -4.33 -0.09
CA LEU A 52 -8.07 -5.04 1.18
C LEU A 52 -6.61 -5.44 1.44
N LEU A 53 -5.92 -5.98 0.42
CA LEU A 53 -4.51 -6.31 0.54
C LEU A 53 -3.67 -5.06 0.81
N CYS A 54 -3.87 -3.96 0.07
CA CYS A 54 -3.14 -2.72 0.33
C CYS A 54 -3.34 -2.20 1.76
N TYR A 55 -4.56 -2.36 2.31
CA TYR A 55 -4.81 -2.04 3.72
C TYR A 55 -4.06 -2.98 4.69
N LEU A 56 -3.97 -4.29 4.40
CA LEU A 56 -3.17 -5.23 5.18
C LEU A 56 -1.68 -4.87 5.18
N VAL A 57 -1.15 -4.52 4.00
CA VAL A 57 0.24 -4.08 3.82
C VAL A 57 0.51 -2.83 4.67
N GLY A 58 -0.36 -1.82 4.60
CA GLY A 58 -0.23 -0.61 5.41
C GLY A 58 -0.26 -0.88 6.92
N ARG A 59 -1.05 -1.86 7.38
CA ARG A 59 -1.04 -2.27 8.81
C ARG A 59 0.22 -3.03 9.22
N ALA A 60 0.85 -3.75 8.30
CA ALA A 60 2.03 -4.58 8.59
C ALA A 60 3.35 -3.80 8.50
N GLN A 61 3.36 -2.63 7.85
CA GLN A 61 4.55 -1.82 7.60
C GLN A 61 5.24 -1.30 8.88
N GLU A 62 4.57 -1.31 10.03
CA GLU A 62 5.21 -1.04 11.32
C GLU A 62 6.26 -2.11 11.71
N GLY A 63 6.15 -3.32 11.16
CA GLY A 63 7.00 -4.47 11.51
C GLY A 63 7.93 -4.95 10.41
N ALA A 64 7.79 -4.48 9.17
CA ALA A 64 8.57 -4.94 8.01
C ALA A 64 8.57 -3.88 6.90
N SER A 65 9.60 -3.91 6.03
CA SER A 65 9.65 -3.04 4.85
C SER A 65 8.59 -3.42 3.82
N LEU A 66 8.25 -2.48 2.93
CA LEU A 66 7.31 -2.77 1.84
C LEU A 66 7.82 -3.92 0.94
N ASP A 67 9.12 -4.00 0.69
CA ASP A 67 9.73 -5.08 -0.07
C ASP A 67 9.56 -6.44 0.61
N GLU A 68 9.83 -6.53 1.91
CA GLU A 68 9.66 -7.77 2.69
C GLU A 68 8.20 -8.24 2.66
N LEU A 69 7.26 -7.30 2.77
CA LEU A 69 5.82 -7.56 2.69
C LEU A 69 5.40 -7.97 1.28
N ALA A 70 5.91 -7.31 0.25
CA ALA A 70 5.62 -7.63 -1.14
C ALA A 70 6.08 -9.05 -1.49
N ASP A 71 7.29 -9.42 -1.05
CA ASP A 71 7.82 -10.76 -1.23
C ASP A 71 7.04 -11.82 -0.46
N ALA A 72 6.55 -11.50 0.74
CA ALA A 72 5.68 -12.40 1.50
C ALA A 72 4.36 -12.68 0.77
N VAL A 73 3.73 -11.65 0.18
CA VAL A 73 2.51 -11.82 -0.61
C VAL A 73 2.77 -12.67 -1.86
N ARG A 74 3.84 -12.38 -2.62
CA ARG A 74 4.18 -13.13 -3.84
C ARG A 74 4.41 -14.62 -3.57
N ARG A 75 5.02 -14.96 -2.43
CA ARG A 75 5.18 -16.37 -2.00
C ARG A 75 3.86 -17.06 -1.65
N SER A 76 2.83 -16.32 -1.25
CA SER A 76 1.53 -16.87 -0.87
C SER A 76 0.59 -17.14 -2.06
N THR A 77 0.86 -16.52 -3.21
CA THR A 77 0.06 -16.67 -4.43
C THR A 77 0.71 -17.60 -5.47
N SER A 78 1.94 -18.08 -5.21
CA SER A 78 2.67 -19.04 -6.06
C SER A 78 2.38 -20.50 -5.71
#